data_AF-A0A3B9HMA0-F1
#
_entry.id   AF-A0A3B9HMA0-F1
#
_cell.length_a   1.000
_cell.length_b   1.000
_cell.length_c   1.000
_cell.angle_alpha   90.00
_cell.angle_beta   90.00
_cell.angle_gamma   90.00
#
_symmetry.space_group_name_H-M   'P 1'
#
loop_
_entity.id
_entity.type
_entity.pdbx_description
1 polymer ?
#
loop_
_entity_poly.entity_id
_entity_poly.type
_entity_poly.pdbx_seq_one_letter_code
_entity_poly.pdbx_strand_id
1 'polypeptide(L)' 'DQPAQVQVFDMQGQAVYNSTINGTTELSTGQLAAGWYILKYSTDLYQDSRKILVY' A
#
# COMPACT_ATOMS: atom_id res chain seq x y z
N ASP A 1 -8.60 4.54 16.82
CA ASP A 1 -8.26 3.91 15.53
C ASP A 1 -7.41 2.69 15.78
N GLN A 2 -7.78 1.54 15.21
CA GLN A 2 -6.91 0.36 15.23
C GLN A 2 -5.77 0.57 14.22
N PRO A 3 -4.55 0.10 14.53
CA PRO A 3 -3.45 0.14 13.58
C PRO A 3 -3.80 -0.67 12.34
N ALA A 4 -3.48 -0.12 11.16
CA ALA A 4 -3.59 -0.80 9.89
C ALA A 4 -2.20 -1.07 9.33
N GLN A 5 -1.98 -2.27 8.80
CA GLN A 5 -0.84 -2.56 7.93
C GLN A 5 -1.17 -2.10 6.51
N VAL A 6 -0.22 -1.39 5.90
CA VAL A 6 -0.29 -0.93 4.52
C VAL A 6 0.93 -1.44 3.78
N GLN A 7 0.68 -2.15 2.69
CA GLN A 7 1.73 -2.73 1.86
C GLN A 7 1.51 -2.35 0.40
N VAL A 8 2.59 -2.03 -0.30
CA VAL A 8 2.57 -1.81 -1.75
C VAL A 8 3.49 -2.83 -2.39
N PHE A 9 2.99 -3.54 -3.39
CA PHE A 9 3.73 -4.51 -4.17
C PHE A 9 3.84 -4.06 -5.61
N ASP A 10 5.01 -4.22 -6.23
CA ASP A 10 5.15 -4.09 -7.67
C ASP A 10 4.49 -5.28 -8.42
N MET A 11 4.47 -5.22 -9.75
CA MET A 11 3.89 -6.29 -10.57
C MET A 11 4.71 -7.59 -10.57
N GLN A 12 5.93 -7.57 -10.04
CA GLN A 12 6.75 -8.77 -9.83
C GLN A 12 6.44 -9.42 -8.46
N GLY A 13 5.62 -8.77 -7.62
CA GLY A 13 5.23 -9.25 -6.30
C GLY A 13 6.20 -8.86 -5.19
N GLN A 14 7.17 -7.98 -5.46
CA GLN A 14 8.08 -7.46 -4.43
C GLN A 14 7.41 -6.35 -3.64
N ALA A 15 7.49 -6.41 -2.31
CA ALA A 15 7.04 -5.32 -1.45
C ALA A 15 7.99 -4.13 -1.57
N VAL A 16 7.47 -2.99 -2.03
CA VAL A 16 8.20 -1.72 -2.18
C VAL A 16 7.85 -0.72 -1.07
N TYR A 17 6.76 -0.97 -0.34
CA TYR A 17 6.37 -0.23 0.87
C TYR A 17 5.71 -1.19 1.87
N ASN A 18 6.03 -1.03 3.15
CA ASN A 18 5.38 -1.76 4.24
C ASN A 18 5.43 -0.90 5.51
N SER A 19 4.27 -0.51 6.03
CA SER A 19 4.19 0.32 7.23
C SER A 19 2.91 0.04 8.01
N THR A 20 2.98 0.28 9.32
CA THR A 20 1.83 0.29 10.21
C THR A 20 1.41 1.73 10.45
N ILE A 21 0.14 2.05 10.20
CA ILE A 21 -0.41 3.39 10.35
C ILE A 21 -1.56 3.41 11.35
N ASN A 22 -1.68 4.48 12.12
CA ASN A 22 -2.82 4.77 12.98
C ASN A 22 -3.60 5.94 12.37
N GLY A 23 -4.73 5.64 11.73
CA GLY A 23 -5.57 6.64 11.04
C GLY A 23 -5.24 6.81 9.56
N THR A 24 -5.43 8.02 9.02
CA THR A 24 -5.19 8.33 7.60
C THR A 24 -3.72 8.65 7.36
N THR A 25 -3.15 8.08 6.30
CA THR A 25 -1.80 8.42 5.81
C THR A 25 -1.86 8.77 4.34
N GLU A 26 -0.96 9.64 3.89
CA GLU A 26 -0.67 9.85 2.48
C GLU A 26 0.55 9.01 2.08
N LEU A 27 0.42 8.25 1.00
CA LEU A 27 1.54 7.49 0.44
C LEU A 27 2.17 8.31 -0.69
N SER A 28 3.40 8.76 -0.49
CA SER A 28 4.17 9.37 -1.57
C SER A 28 4.67 8.31 -2.54
N THR A 29 4.27 8.42 -3.81
CA THR A 29 4.72 7.54 -4.89
C THR A 29 5.94 8.08 -5.62
N GLY A 30 6.52 9.21 -5.20
CA GLY A 30 7.55 9.93 -5.96
C GLY A 30 8.88 9.18 -6.14
N GLN A 31 9.09 8.10 -5.40
CA GLN A 31 10.26 7.21 -5.55
C GLN A 31 9.92 5.90 -6.28
N LEU A 32 8.64 5.66 -6.59
CA LEU A 32 8.21 4.49 -7.36
C LEU A 32 8.41 4.76 -8.84
N ALA A 33 8.81 3.73 -9.57
CA ALA A 33 8.83 3.79 -11.03
C ALA A 33 7.39 3.90 -11.57
N ALA A 34 7.23 4.49 -12.75
CA ALA A 34 5.93 4.49 -13.44
C ALA A 34 5.50 3.05 -13.74
N GLY A 35 4.26 2.72 -13.42
CA GLY A 35 3.73 1.36 -13.56
C GLY A 35 2.58 1.03 -12.63
N TRP A 36 2.11 -0.21 -12.76
CA TRP A 36 1.04 -0.73 -11.91
C TRP A 36 1.58 -1.27 -10.60
N TYR A 37 0.83 -1.09 -9.52
CA TYR A 37 1.14 -1.62 -8.19
C TYR A 37 -0.13 -2.19 -7.55
N ILE A 38 0.07 -3.08 -6.57
CA ILE A 38 -1.00 -3.58 -5.71
C ILE A 38 -0.82 -2.98 -4.32
N LEU A 39 -1.76 -2.14 -3.91
CA LEU A 39 -1.92 -1.66 -2.55
C LEU A 39 -2.73 -2.67 -1.75
N LYS A 40 -2.25 -3.09 -0.59
CA LYS A 40 -3.00 -3.87 0.39
C LYS A 40 -3.13 -3.09 1.68
N TYR A 41 -4.33 -3.14 2.25
CA TYR A 41 -4.67 -2.53 3.53
C TYR A 41 -5.26 -3.61 4.43
N SER A 42 -4.77 -3.75 5.66
CA SER A 42 -5.33 -4.72 6.60
C SER A 42 -5.32 -4.22 8.04
N THR A 43 -6.44 -4.40 8.72
CA THR A 43 -6.62 -4.27 10.18
C THR A 43 -7.03 -5.64 10.73
N ASP A 44 -7.22 -5.74 12.05
CA ASP A 44 -7.72 -6.97 12.68
C ASP A 44 -9.13 -7.36 12.19
N LEU A 45 -9.92 -6.40 11.70
CA LEU A 45 -11.34 -6.58 11.36
C LEU A 45 -11.64 -6.47 9.86
N TYR A 46 -10.68 -6.01 9.06
CA TYR A 46 -10.93 -5.66 7.66
C TYR A 46 -9.66 -5.77 6.83
N GLN A 47 -9.81 -6.29 5.60
CA GLN A 47 -8.74 -6.34 4.60
C GLN A 47 -9.28 -5.85 3.25
N ASP A 48 -8.47 -5.08 2.53
CA ASP A 48 -8.75 -4.59 1.18
C ASP A 48 -7.49 -4.67 0.31
N SER A 49 -7.68 -4.75 -0.99
CA SER A 49 -6.61 -4.66 -1.95
C SER A 49 -7.05 -3.90 -3.21
N ARG A 50 -6.18 -3.03 -3.71
CA ARG A 50 -6.46 -2.18 -4.87
C ARG A 50 -5.28 -2.15 -5.82
N LYS A 51 -5.59 -2.14 -7.10
CA LYS A 51 -4.60 -1.92 -8.15
C LYS A 51 -4.53 -0.42 -8.46
N ILE A 52 -3.33 0.16 -8.42
CA ILE A 52 -3.07 1.59 -8.66
C ILE A 52 -2.06 1.76 -9.78
N LEU A 53 -2.19 2.82 -10.57
CA LEU A 53 -1.23 3.20 -11.62
C LEU A 53 -0.47 4.44 -11.17
N VAL A 54 0.86 4.32 -11.11
CA VAL A 54 1.79 5.42 -10.90
C VAL A 54 2.29 5.88 -12.27
N TYR A 55 2.32 7.19 -12.50
CA TYR A 55 2.76 7.82 -13.75
C TYR A 55 3.99 8.68 -13.51
#